data_AF-A0A817NZ51-F1
#
_entry.id   AF-A0A817NZ51-F1
#
_cell.length_a   1.000
_cell.length_b   1.000
_cell.length_c   1.000
_cell.angle_alpha   90.00
_cell.angle_beta   90.00
_cell.angle_gamma   90.00
#
_symmetry.space_group_name_H-M   'P 1'
#
loop_
_entity.id
_entity.type
_entity.pdbx_description
1 polymer ?
#
loop_
_entity_poly.entity_id
_entity_poly.type
_entity_poly.pdbx_seq_one_letter_code
_entity_poly.pdbx_strand_id
1 'polypeptide(L)'
;MKRKTIFVKFNVLHIVGLGAVSWEVTLAARVDSFHETPTGEQEPPPVKAIKPLPPSIGPGRKKCGGRRHRKMKEHLGMTQLRAEANQMKKTLQHQNKTYSGTTTAHNRKQISGTASSVTFTPLQVPIPLSSASDQVSSPQYEFGYSSDSSRDNILPFAIKRQIDTSLGGLILNNQFLQIVTRLQSPHVYGFGENNYNTLKHNVQEKRSWEIFARDQGTNWDTNSNHYGTQSFYLVMEQLMNSNEAPSGRMHGILLLNSNAMDYSVDRTPSVSIRTIGGILDFFAFLDPTPEQVVQQYTWLVGRSILPFYCSFGFQLSRWGYSNLGHMQNIVKRNRDAGIPLDVQYADIDYMEAAKDFTIDPINYKGLKEYFAQLNREGVRTIIILDPGTIDDQTRYTPTIEGMREDVFVKSDDGQTPIKGSCWPGDVFFPG
;
A
#
# COMPACT_ATOMS: atom_id res chain seq x y z
N MET A 1 1.77 -1.19 -34.04
CA MET A 1 1.99 -2.50 -33.39
C MET A 1 1.66 -2.31 -31.91
N LYS A 2 0.52 -2.80 -31.42
CA LYS A 2 0.15 -2.70 -29.99
C LYS A 2 1.06 -3.65 -29.21
N ARG A 3 1.96 -3.13 -28.36
CA ARG A 3 2.83 -3.96 -27.53
C ARG A 3 2.02 -4.48 -26.33
N LYS A 4 2.12 -5.78 -26.06
CA LYS A 4 1.50 -6.41 -24.90
C LYS A 4 2.32 -6.07 -23.66
N THR A 5 1.69 -5.56 -22.61
CA THR A 5 2.30 -5.50 -21.28
C THR A 5 2.28 -6.90 -20.69
N ILE A 6 3.45 -7.41 -20.29
CA ILE A 6 3.61 -8.77 -19.74
C ILE A 6 4.31 -8.64 -18.39
N PHE A 7 3.58 -8.87 -17.30
CA PHE A 7 4.16 -9.05 -15.98
C PHE A 7 3.82 -10.44 -15.45
N VAL A 8 4.59 -10.89 -14.47
CA VAL A 8 4.42 -12.20 -13.84
C VAL A 8 3.94 -11.97 -12.43
N LYS A 9 2.79 -12.53 -12.09
CA LYS A 9 2.35 -12.60 -10.69
C LYS A 9 2.75 -13.96 -10.14
N PHE A 10 3.36 -14.03 -8.97
CA PHE A 10 3.52 -15.29 -8.26
C PHE A 10 3.26 -15.12 -6.78
N ASN A 11 2.55 -16.09 -6.21
CA ASN A 11 2.24 -16.16 -4.80
C ASN A 11 2.93 -17.37 -4.20
N VAL A 12 3.55 -17.18 -3.04
CA VAL A 12 3.91 -18.31 -2.16
C VAL A 12 2.77 -18.47 -1.16
N LEU A 13 1.85 -19.39 -1.44
CA LEU A 13 0.68 -19.62 -0.58
C LEU A 13 0.88 -20.85 0.30
N HIS A 14 0.82 -20.58 1.61
CA HIS A 14 0.46 -21.51 2.68
C HIS A 14 1.45 -22.63 2.99
N ILE A 15 1.57 -22.95 4.28
CA ILE A 15 2.06 -24.22 4.80
C ILE A 15 0.82 -25.00 5.26
N VAL A 16 0.53 -26.16 4.67
CA VAL A 16 -0.44 -27.09 5.26
C VAL A 16 0.32 -27.96 6.26
N GLY A 17 0.00 -27.83 7.55
CA GLY A 17 0.45 -28.76 8.57
C GLY A 17 -0.25 -30.10 8.38
N LEU A 18 0.40 -31.03 7.67
CA LEU A 18 0.10 -32.45 7.74
C LEU A 18 0.93 -32.98 8.91
N GLY A 19 0.30 -33.64 9.89
CA GLY A 19 0.91 -33.97 11.17
C GLY A 19 2.37 -34.48 11.13
N ALA A 20 3.11 -34.12 12.17
CA ALA A 20 4.47 -34.54 12.59
C ALA A 20 5.64 -34.52 11.58
N VAL A 21 5.48 -34.67 10.25
CA VAL A 21 6.66 -34.77 9.36
C VAL A 21 6.45 -34.31 7.90
N SER A 22 5.37 -33.60 7.53
CA SER A 22 5.30 -33.06 6.15
C SER A 22 4.59 -31.71 6.05
N TRP A 23 5.22 -30.78 5.34
CA TRP A 23 4.70 -29.46 5.02
C TRP A 23 4.50 -29.38 3.50
N GLU A 24 3.27 -29.09 3.05
CA GLU A 24 3.03 -28.71 1.65
C GLU A 24 3.04 -27.18 1.53
N VAL A 25 3.88 -26.66 0.63
CA VAL A 25 3.88 -25.25 0.21
C VAL A 25 3.42 -25.20 -1.23
N THR A 26 2.39 -24.39 -1.50
CA THR A 26 1.88 -24.20 -2.85
C THR A 26 2.45 -22.92 -3.44
N LEU A 27 3.37 -23.08 -4.39
CA LEU A 27 3.85 -21.98 -5.22
C LEU A 27 2.91 -21.85 -6.43
N ALA A 28 2.14 -20.77 -6.49
CA ALA A 28 1.27 -20.46 -7.62
C ALA A 28 1.90 -19.32 -8.42
N ALA A 29 2.52 -19.65 -9.55
CA ALA A 29 2.97 -18.66 -10.53
C ALA A 29 1.93 -18.52 -11.64
N ARG A 30 1.66 -17.28 -12.05
CA ARG A 30 0.64 -16.93 -13.02
C ARG A 30 1.15 -15.87 -13.99
N VAL A 31 0.91 -16.12 -15.28
CA VAL A 31 1.17 -15.16 -16.35
C VAL A 31 -0.10 -14.37 -16.61
N ASP A 32 -0.02 -13.04 -16.60
CA ASP A 32 -1.09 -12.21 -17.15
C ASP A 32 -0.50 -11.35 -18.28
N SER A 33 -1.05 -11.46 -19.50
CA SER A 33 -0.82 -10.49 -20.57
C SER A 33 -2.08 -9.68 -20.81
N PHE A 34 -1.97 -8.36 -20.81
CA PHE A 34 -3.09 -7.49 -21.14
C PHE A 34 -2.88 -6.78 -22.48
N HIS A 35 -3.99 -6.63 -23.20
CA HIS A 35 -4.07 -5.89 -24.46
C HIS A 35 -4.59 -4.48 -24.21
N GLU A 36 -3.94 -3.46 -24.77
CA GLU A 36 -4.54 -2.12 -24.86
C GLU A 36 -5.82 -2.17 -25.72
N THR A 37 -6.96 -1.91 -25.10
CA THR A 37 -8.23 -1.67 -25.81
C THR A 37 -8.09 -0.43 -26.70
N PRO A 38 -8.73 -0.39 -27.88
CA PRO A 38 -8.53 0.70 -28.85
C PRO A 38 -9.13 2.07 -28.47
N THR A 39 -9.85 2.18 -27.36
CA THR A 39 -10.67 3.36 -27.04
C THR A 39 -10.17 3.99 -25.75
N GLY A 40 -9.46 5.11 -25.90
CA GLY A 40 -8.83 5.89 -24.83
C GLY A 40 -9.78 6.79 -24.03
N GLU A 41 -10.97 6.33 -23.68
CA GLU A 41 -11.86 7.03 -22.74
C GLU A 41 -12.55 5.99 -21.86
N GLN A 42 -12.33 6.09 -20.55
CA GLN A 42 -13.12 5.35 -19.56
C GLN A 42 -13.80 6.41 -18.70
N GLU A 43 -15.08 6.67 -18.97
CA GLU A 43 -15.93 7.44 -18.07
C GLU A 43 -15.95 6.78 -16.69
N PRO A 44 -15.99 7.57 -15.60
CA PRO A 44 -16.10 7.01 -14.25
C PRO A 44 -17.39 6.20 -14.13
N PRO A 45 -17.38 5.07 -13.39
CA PRO A 45 -18.59 4.29 -13.19
C PRO A 45 -19.67 5.15 -12.52
N PRO A 46 -20.96 5.01 -12.89
CA PRO A 46 -22.02 5.81 -12.32
C PRO A 46 -22.09 5.58 -10.80
N VAL A 47 -22.17 6.68 -10.05
CA VAL A 47 -22.36 6.68 -8.60
C VAL A 47 -23.58 5.82 -8.29
N LYS A 48 -23.38 4.73 -7.54
CA LYS A 48 -24.50 3.92 -7.05
C LYS A 48 -25.35 4.81 -6.14
N ALA A 49 -26.56 5.14 -6.59
CA ALA A 49 -27.54 5.81 -5.76
C ALA A 49 -27.86 4.92 -4.54
N ILE A 50 -27.51 5.40 -3.35
CA ILE A 50 -27.86 4.77 -2.10
C ILE A 50 -29.39 4.87 -1.96
N LYS A 51 -30.10 3.74 -2.01
CA LYS A 51 -31.53 3.70 -1.65
C LYS A 51 -31.65 4.04 -0.16
N PRO A 52 -32.40 5.09 0.23
CA PRO A 52 -32.68 5.35 1.62
C PRO A 52 -33.40 4.16 2.25
N LEU A 53 -32.99 3.78 3.46
CA LEU A 53 -33.74 2.81 4.25
C LEU A 53 -35.12 3.40 4.58
N PRO A 54 -36.20 2.59 4.54
CA PRO A 54 -37.54 3.07 4.87
C PRO A 54 -37.59 3.53 6.34
N PRO A 55 -38.29 4.63 6.64
CA PRO A 55 -38.40 5.16 7.99
C PRO A 55 -39.04 4.14 8.92
N SER A 56 -38.53 4.06 10.15
CA SER A 56 -39.04 3.15 11.18
C SER A 56 -40.48 3.54 11.55
N ILE A 57 -41.43 2.65 11.28
CA ILE A 57 -42.81 2.78 11.71
C ILE A 57 -42.89 2.35 13.18
N GLY A 58 -43.16 3.29 14.08
CA GLY A 58 -43.75 3.01 15.39
C GLY A 58 -43.13 3.75 16.58
N PRO A 59 -43.93 4.42 17.44
CA PRO A 59 -43.45 5.12 18.62
C PRO A 59 -43.06 4.14 19.74
N GLY A 60 -42.04 4.53 20.50
CA GLY A 60 -41.43 3.71 21.55
C GLY A 60 -42.39 3.23 22.64
N ARG A 61 -42.15 2.01 23.11
CA ARG A 61 -42.61 1.53 24.42
C ARG A 61 -41.46 0.90 25.18
N LYS A 62 -41.16 1.46 26.36
CA LYS A 62 -40.28 0.85 27.37
C LYS A 62 -40.89 -0.48 27.80
N LYS A 63 -40.14 -1.58 27.68
CA LYS A 63 -40.43 -2.83 28.41
C LYS A 63 -39.18 -3.34 29.11
N CYS A 64 -39.26 -3.40 30.44
CA CYS A 64 -38.36 -4.15 31.30
C CYS A 64 -38.24 -5.59 30.82
N GLY A 65 -37.01 -6.08 30.67
CA GLY A 65 -36.72 -7.43 30.19
C GLY A 65 -35.24 -7.79 30.32
N GLY A 66 -34.71 -7.65 31.55
CA GLY A 66 -33.34 -8.04 31.90
C GLY A 66 -33.06 -9.51 31.63
N ARG A 67 -31.80 -9.80 31.28
CA ARG A 67 -31.20 -11.12 30.98
C ARG A 67 -31.68 -11.86 29.73
N ARG A 68 -32.98 -11.98 29.43
CA ARG A 68 -33.46 -12.79 28.28
C ARG A 68 -33.20 -12.10 26.94
N HIS A 69 -33.33 -10.78 26.88
CA HIS A 69 -33.03 -9.99 25.67
C HIS A 69 -31.53 -9.90 25.40
N ARG A 70 -30.68 -9.88 26.44
CA ARG A 70 -29.22 -9.88 26.31
C ARG A 70 -28.70 -11.21 25.76
N LYS A 71 -29.18 -12.34 26.29
CA LYS A 71 -28.86 -13.68 25.73
C LYS A 71 -29.34 -13.85 24.29
N MET A 72 -30.47 -13.26 23.92
CA MET A 72 -30.98 -13.33 22.54
C MET A 72 -30.16 -12.45 21.58
N LYS A 73 -29.74 -11.25 22.01
CA LYS A 73 -28.80 -10.40 21.24
C LYS A 73 -27.41 -11.04 21.11
N GLU A 74 -26.90 -11.67 22.18
CA GLU A 74 -25.66 -12.46 22.14
C GLU A 74 -25.80 -13.64 21.16
N HIS A 75 -26.94 -14.35 21.17
CA HIS A 75 -27.17 -15.47 20.24
C HIS A 75 -27.35 -15.01 18.79
N LEU A 76 -28.05 -13.89 18.55
CA LEU A 76 -28.20 -13.29 17.22
C LEU A 76 -26.86 -12.73 16.71
N GLY A 77 -26.07 -12.07 17.57
CA GLY A 77 -24.72 -11.61 17.26
C GLY A 77 -23.77 -12.77 16.95
N MET A 78 -23.82 -13.86 17.72
CA MET A 78 -23.06 -15.08 17.41
C MET A 78 -23.55 -15.77 16.13
N THR A 79 -24.84 -15.68 15.80
CA THR A 79 -25.40 -16.23 14.55
C THR A 79 -25.01 -15.36 13.36
N GLN A 80 -24.93 -14.05 13.54
CA GLN A 80 -24.49 -13.08 12.54
C GLN A 80 -22.99 -13.19 12.29
N LEU A 81 -22.16 -13.28 13.35
CA LEU A 81 -20.73 -13.60 13.25
C LEU A 81 -20.48 -14.96 12.60
N ARG A 82 -21.32 -15.97 12.87
CA ARG A 82 -21.26 -17.27 12.17
C ARG A 82 -21.72 -17.16 10.72
N ALA A 83 -22.72 -16.33 10.41
CA ALA A 83 -23.17 -16.10 9.05
C ALA A 83 -22.12 -15.36 8.23
N GLU A 84 -21.48 -14.33 8.80
CA GLU A 84 -20.36 -13.58 8.23
C GLU A 84 -19.12 -14.46 8.10
N ALA A 85 -18.77 -15.28 9.10
CA ALA A 85 -17.69 -16.25 9.00
C ALA A 85 -17.97 -17.32 7.94
N ASN A 86 -19.22 -17.78 7.79
CA ASN A 86 -19.62 -18.72 6.74
C ASN A 86 -19.65 -18.05 5.35
N GLN A 87 -20.02 -16.76 5.27
CA GLN A 87 -19.98 -15.98 4.05
C GLN A 87 -18.53 -15.71 3.64
N MET A 88 -17.67 -15.36 4.57
CA MET A 88 -16.22 -15.20 4.39
C MET A 88 -15.58 -16.54 3.99
N LYS A 89 -15.96 -17.66 4.63
CA LYS A 89 -15.53 -19.01 4.22
C LYS A 89 -16.01 -19.40 2.83
N LYS A 90 -17.22 -18.99 2.43
CA LYS A 90 -17.74 -19.17 1.05
C LYS A 90 -17.00 -18.28 0.05
N THR A 91 -16.69 -17.02 0.40
CA THR A 91 -15.89 -16.10 -0.42
C THR A 91 -14.47 -16.63 -0.60
N LEU A 92 -13.86 -17.20 0.46
CA LEU A 92 -12.55 -17.83 0.43
C LEU A 92 -12.54 -19.15 -0.34
N GLN A 93 -13.59 -19.98 -0.24
CA GLN A 93 -13.75 -21.16 -1.10
C GLN A 93 -13.97 -20.79 -2.57
N HIS A 94 -14.65 -19.68 -2.84
CA HIS A 94 -14.80 -19.15 -4.20
C HIS A 94 -13.48 -18.61 -4.72
N GLN A 95 -12.70 -17.88 -3.91
CA GLN A 95 -11.36 -17.40 -4.26
C GLN A 95 -10.35 -18.54 -4.44
N ASN A 96 -10.36 -19.59 -3.61
CA ASN A 96 -9.55 -20.79 -3.84
C ASN A 96 -9.92 -21.49 -5.16
N LYS A 97 -11.19 -21.43 -5.59
CA LYS A 97 -11.60 -21.92 -6.92
C LYS A 97 -11.16 -21.00 -8.06
N THR A 98 -11.05 -19.69 -7.83
CA THR A 98 -10.64 -18.70 -8.84
C THR A 98 -9.11 -18.58 -8.98
N TYR A 99 -8.35 -18.89 -7.92
CA TYR A 99 -6.88 -18.81 -7.88
C TYR A 99 -6.16 -20.17 -7.92
N SER A 100 -6.89 -21.29 -7.93
CA SER A 100 -6.36 -22.62 -8.23
C SER A 100 -6.27 -22.82 -9.75
N GLY A 101 -5.14 -22.41 -10.35
CA GLY A 101 -4.71 -23.04 -11.59
C GLY A 101 -4.28 -24.47 -11.28
N THR A 102 -5.01 -25.46 -11.79
CA THR A 102 -4.62 -26.87 -11.69
C THR A 102 -3.40 -27.10 -12.57
N THR A 103 -2.20 -27.02 -12.02
CA THR A 103 -1.04 -27.70 -12.64
C THR A 103 -1.15 -29.16 -12.25
N THR A 104 -1.45 -30.02 -13.22
CA THR A 104 -1.61 -31.46 -13.00
C THR A 104 -0.28 -32.08 -12.59
N ALA A 105 0.00 -32.12 -11.28
CA ALA A 105 0.88 -33.13 -10.71
C ALA A 105 -0.01 -34.28 -10.24
N HIS A 106 0.05 -35.40 -10.94
CA HIS A 106 -0.64 -36.63 -10.53
C HIS A 106 -0.10 -37.09 -9.17
N ASN A 107 -0.82 -36.80 -8.09
CA ASN A 107 -0.94 -37.72 -6.97
C ASN A 107 -2.24 -37.47 -6.19
N ARG A 108 -3.11 -38.46 -6.23
CA ARG A 108 -4.48 -38.43 -5.72
C ARG A 108 -4.47 -38.86 -4.26
N LYS A 109 -4.56 -37.92 -3.31
CA LYS A 109 -5.12 -38.16 -1.96
C LYS A 109 -5.89 -36.93 -1.48
N GLN A 110 -7.22 -37.05 -1.43
CA GLN A 110 -8.09 -36.10 -0.73
C GLN A 110 -7.82 -36.19 0.77
N ILE A 111 -7.34 -35.11 1.39
CA ILE A 111 -7.24 -35.00 2.85
C ILE A 111 -7.66 -33.59 3.27
N SER A 112 -8.59 -33.51 4.23
CA SER A 112 -9.15 -32.27 4.78
C SER A 112 -8.24 -31.67 5.85
N GLY A 113 -7.84 -30.40 5.71
CA GLY A 113 -7.11 -29.62 6.71
C GLY A 113 -7.78 -28.28 7.02
N THR A 114 -7.63 -27.80 8.25
CA THR A 114 -8.16 -26.52 8.74
C THR A 114 -7.21 -25.38 8.35
N ALA A 115 -7.68 -24.44 7.53
CA ALA A 115 -6.90 -23.26 7.12
C ALA A 115 -7.01 -22.14 8.18
N SER A 116 -5.86 -21.62 8.62
CA SER A 116 -5.78 -20.39 9.43
C SER A 116 -5.82 -19.18 8.50
N SER A 117 -6.63 -18.18 8.82
CA SER A 117 -6.78 -16.96 8.01
C SER A 117 -5.54 -16.07 8.16
N VAL A 118 -4.85 -15.80 7.05
CA VAL A 118 -3.81 -14.76 6.97
C VAL A 118 -4.48 -13.47 6.51
N THR A 119 -4.28 -12.38 7.26
CA THR A 119 -4.79 -11.05 6.90
C THR A 119 -4.18 -10.60 5.58
N PHE A 120 -5.02 -10.47 4.55
CA PHE A 120 -4.61 -10.01 3.23
C PHE A 120 -4.49 -8.48 3.25
N THR A 121 -3.40 -7.94 2.69
CA THR A 121 -3.26 -6.49 2.49
C THR A 121 -4.37 -6.03 1.53
N PRO A 122 -5.30 -5.14 1.95
CA PRO A 122 -6.45 -4.75 1.14
C PRO A 122 -6.10 -3.76 0.02
N LEU A 123 -4.86 -3.75 -0.48
CA LEU A 123 -4.57 -3.06 -1.72
C LEU A 123 -5.19 -3.88 -2.85
N GLN A 124 -6.41 -3.51 -3.19
CA GLN A 124 -7.07 -4.03 -4.38
C GLN A 124 -6.26 -3.52 -5.56
N VAL A 125 -5.44 -4.38 -6.17
CA VAL A 125 -4.84 -4.08 -7.46
C VAL A 125 -6.01 -3.64 -8.36
N PRO A 126 -5.97 -2.44 -8.95
CA PRO A 126 -7.12 -1.83 -9.64
C PRO A 126 -7.57 -2.59 -10.89
N ILE A 127 -6.97 -3.75 -11.18
CA ILE A 127 -7.16 -4.53 -12.38
C ILE A 127 -7.59 -5.94 -11.98
N PRO A 128 -8.76 -6.41 -12.46
CA PRO A 128 -9.16 -7.81 -12.29
C PRO A 128 -8.16 -8.69 -13.03
N LEU A 129 -7.43 -9.53 -12.29
CA LEU A 129 -6.62 -10.59 -12.86
C LEU A 129 -7.59 -11.54 -13.60
N SER A 130 -7.27 -11.92 -14.85
CA SER A 130 -8.16 -12.74 -15.71
C SER A 130 -8.41 -14.14 -15.10
N SER A 131 -9.04 -15.11 -15.77
CA SER A 131 -9.01 -16.51 -15.31
C SER A 131 -7.77 -17.23 -15.84
N ALA A 132 -7.32 -18.31 -15.18
CA ALA A 132 -6.12 -19.12 -15.52
C ALA A 132 -6.12 -19.75 -16.94
N SER A 133 -7.14 -19.49 -17.76
CA SER A 133 -7.32 -19.99 -19.12
C SER A 133 -6.53 -19.24 -20.19
N ASP A 134 -6.04 -18.04 -19.89
CA ASP A 134 -5.38 -17.16 -20.89
C ASP A 134 -3.86 -17.24 -20.76
N GLN A 135 -3.28 -18.42 -21.01
CA GLN A 135 -1.82 -18.54 -21.06
C GLN A 135 -1.26 -17.78 -22.27
N VAL A 136 -0.25 -16.96 -22.01
CA VAL A 136 0.44 -16.18 -23.04
C VAL A 136 1.27 -17.12 -23.91
N SER A 137 1.06 -17.06 -25.23
CA SER A 137 1.70 -17.96 -26.20
C SER A 137 3.22 -17.80 -26.33
N SER A 138 3.81 -16.72 -25.80
CA SER A 138 5.25 -16.43 -25.86
C SER A 138 5.69 -15.56 -24.67
N PRO A 139 5.82 -16.12 -23.47
CA PRO A 139 6.27 -15.37 -22.30
C PRO A 139 7.74 -14.97 -22.45
N GLN A 140 8.11 -13.78 -21.96
CA GLN A 140 9.51 -13.33 -21.90
C GLN A 140 10.32 -13.96 -20.77
N TYR A 141 9.75 -14.96 -20.09
CA TYR A 141 10.33 -15.64 -18.94
C TYR A 141 10.06 -17.14 -19.01
N GLU A 142 10.84 -17.89 -18.25
CA GLU A 142 10.69 -19.32 -18.07
C GLU A 142 10.64 -19.60 -16.57
N PHE A 143 9.64 -20.37 -16.14
CA PHE A 143 9.49 -20.74 -14.74
C PHE A 143 10.08 -22.13 -14.52
N GLY A 144 11.04 -22.23 -13.60
CA GLY A 144 11.62 -23.50 -13.15
C GLY A 144 11.46 -23.65 -11.65
N TYR A 145 11.12 -24.84 -11.17
CA TYR A 145 11.17 -25.18 -9.75
C TYR A 145 12.05 -26.41 -9.55
N SER A 146 12.77 -26.45 -8.43
CA SER A 146 13.56 -27.61 -8.04
C SER A 146 13.10 -28.08 -6.68
N SER A 147 12.43 -29.22 -6.63
CA SER A 147 12.09 -29.88 -5.35
C SER A 147 13.28 -30.73 -4.92
N ASP A 148 14.24 -30.14 -4.20
CA ASP A 148 15.25 -30.94 -3.51
C ASP A 148 14.71 -31.35 -2.14
N SER A 149 14.20 -32.59 -2.04
CA SER A 149 13.62 -33.13 -0.81
C SER A 149 14.66 -33.47 0.27
N SER A 150 15.94 -33.16 0.05
CA SER A 150 17.03 -33.42 1.02
C SER A 150 17.27 -32.29 2.03
N ARG A 151 16.66 -31.12 1.82
CA ARG A 151 16.81 -29.95 2.71
C ARG A 151 15.45 -29.60 3.32
N ASP A 152 15.23 -30.04 4.56
CA ASP A 152 14.07 -29.67 5.34
C ASP A 152 13.91 -28.13 5.35
N ASN A 153 12.72 -27.65 4.98
CA ASN A 153 12.31 -26.23 5.00
C ASN A 153 12.91 -25.28 3.95
N ILE A 154 13.58 -25.78 2.90
CA ILE A 154 14.05 -24.92 1.79
C ILE A 154 13.35 -25.34 0.49
N LEU A 155 12.52 -24.46 -0.06
CA LEU A 155 11.90 -24.66 -1.38
C LEU A 155 12.51 -23.68 -2.38
N PRO A 156 13.59 -24.07 -3.07
CA PRO A 156 14.19 -23.23 -4.08
C PRO A 156 13.32 -23.26 -5.34
N PHE A 157 12.96 -22.08 -5.83
CA PHE A 157 12.36 -21.90 -7.14
C PHE A 157 13.08 -20.78 -7.88
N ALA A 158 13.09 -20.88 -9.20
CA ALA A 158 13.74 -19.92 -10.05
C ALA A 158 12.79 -19.46 -11.16
N ILE A 159 12.51 -18.16 -11.21
CA ILE A 159 12.07 -17.56 -12.46
C ILE A 159 13.36 -17.26 -13.22
N LYS A 160 13.59 -18.02 -14.30
CA LYS A 160 14.89 -18.16 -14.97
C LYS A 160 15.51 -16.79 -15.26
N ARG A 161 16.60 -16.49 -14.53
CA ARG A 161 17.45 -15.29 -14.60
C ARG A 161 16.96 -14.03 -13.88
N GLN A 162 15.87 -14.04 -13.09
CA GLN A 162 15.44 -12.82 -12.36
C GLN A 162 15.23 -13.06 -10.87
N ILE A 163 14.41 -14.06 -10.53
CA ILE A 163 14.15 -14.40 -9.13
C ILE A 163 14.74 -15.77 -8.91
N ASP A 164 15.94 -15.78 -8.35
CA ASP A 164 16.68 -16.99 -8.07
C ASP A 164 16.77 -17.19 -6.55
N THR A 165 15.91 -18.04 -6.00
CA THR A 165 15.91 -18.37 -4.55
C THR A 165 16.79 -19.57 -4.22
N SER A 166 17.67 -20.01 -5.14
CA SER A 166 18.57 -21.16 -4.92
C SER A 166 19.59 -20.95 -3.79
N LEU A 167 19.80 -19.69 -3.35
CA LEU A 167 20.54 -19.39 -2.13
C LEU A 167 19.87 -19.96 -0.86
N GLY A 168 18.61 -20.39 -0.96
CA GLY A 168 17.78 -20.80 0.16
C GLY A 168 17.23 -19.59 0.92
N GLY A 169 16.74 -19.81 2.13
CA GLY A 169 16.26 -18.73 2.98
C GLY A 169 14.80 -18.31 2.77
N LEU A 170 14.00 -19.15 2.11
CA LEU A 170 12.54 -19.06 2.22
C LEU A 170 12.13 -19.51 3.62
N ILE A 171 11.51 -18.62 4.38
CA ILE A 171 10.93 -18.93 5.70
C ILE A 171 9.50 -18.44 5.68
N LEU A 172 8.57 -19.26 6.14
CA LEU A 172 7.15 -18.93 6.21
C LEU A 172 6.63 -19.27 7.60
N ASN A 173 6.54 -18.28 8.47
CA ASN A 173 5.90 -18.36 9.77
C ASN A 173 4.81 -17.29 9.87
N ASN A 174 3.91 -17.43 10.84
CA ASN A 174 2.77 -16.51 11.02
C ASN A 174 3.18 -15.03 11.13
N GLN A 175 4.28 -14.74 11.84
CA GLN A 175 4.80 -13.38 12.04
C GLN A 175 6.26 -13.23 11.59
N PHE A 176 6.72 -14.10 10.69
CA PHE A 176 8.05 -13.99 10.10
C PHE A 176 8.07 -14.70 8.75
N LEU A 177 8.04 -13.92 7.68
CA LEU A 177 8.19 -14.39 6.32
C LEU A 177 9.50 -13.83 5.77
N GLN A 178 10.29 -14.67 5.12
CA GLN A 178 11.55 -14.27 4.50
C GLN A 178 11.69 -14.90 3.13
N ILE A 179 12.27 -14.15 2.20
CA ILE A 179 12.75 -14.68 0.93
C ILE A 179 14.09 -14.03 0.59
N VAL A 180 15.02 -14.83 0.09
CA VAL A 180 16.32 -14.36 -0.40
C VAL A 180 16.42 -14.67 -1.88
N THR A 181 16.79 -13.67 -2.66
CA THR A 181 16.93 -13.75 -4.11
C THR A 181 18.33 -13.36 -4.52
N ARG A 182 18.98 -14.14 -5.40
CA ARG A 182 20.28 -13.79 -5.97
C ARG A 182 20.11 -12.67 -7.01
N LEU A 183 20.87 -11.60 -6.85
CA LEU A 183 20.98 -10.51 -7.83
C LEU A 183 21.86 -10.94 -9.01
N GLN A 184 21.39 -10.71 -10.22
CA GLN A 184 22.16 -10.98 -11.44
C GLN A 184 23.14 -9.86 -11.82
N SER A 185 23.00 -8.71 -11.16
CA SER A 185 23.71 -7.46 -11.44
C SER A 185 23.79 -6.60 -10.18
N PRO A 186 24.84 -5.78 -10.02
CA PRO A 186 24.98 -4.87 -8.89
C PRO A 186 24.22 -3.55 -9.09
N HIS A 187 23.55 -3.37 -10.23
CA HIS A 187 22.82 -2.14 -10.57
C HIS A 187 21.37 -2.22 -10.07
N VAL A 188 21.18 -1.95 -8.78
CA VAL A 188 19.89 -2.01 -8.09
C VAL A 188 19.41 -0.61 -7.70
N TYR A 189 18.12 -0.34 -7.89
CA TYR A 189 17.46 0.95 -7.68
C TYR A 189 16.07 0.75 -7.05
N GLY A 190 15.55 1.76 -6.36
CA GLY A 190 14.21 1.71 -5.74
C GLY A 190 14.26 1.33 -4.26
N PHE A 191 13.20 0.69 -3.79
CA PHE A 191 12.76 0.65 -2.39
C PHE A 191 12.45 2.04 -1.82
N GLY A 192 11.88 2.07 -0.62
CA GLY A 192 11.66 3.30 0.12
C GLY A 192 10.54 3.20 1.16
N GLU A 193 10.26 4.27 1.88
CA GLU A 193 10.99 5.55 1.85
C GLU A 193 12.15 5.53 2.87
N ASN A 194 13.38 5.70 2.38
CA ASN A 194 14.61 5.81 3.19
C ASN A 194 15.52 6.90 2.59
N ASN A 195 16.43 7.45 3.39
CA ASN A 195 17.39 8.46 2.92
C ASN A 195 18.66 7.82 2.33
N TYR A 196 18.61 7.42 1.05
CA TYR A 196 19.78 6.88 0.36
C TYR A 196 20.77 7.98 -0.02
N ASN A 197 22.06 7.77 0.28
CA ASN A 197 23.14 8.68 -0.16
C ASN A 197 23.33 8.67 -1.69
N THR A 198 22.94 7.58 -2.35
CA THR A 198 23.07 7.40 -3.81
C THR A 198 21.82 6.73 -4.36
N LEU A 199 21.44 7.09 -5.59
CA LEU A 199 20.30 6.48 -6.28
C LEU A 199 20.49 4.98 -6.53
N LYS A 200 21.72 4.57 -6.85
CA LYS A 200 22.11 3.16 -6.99
C LYS A 200 22.50 2.61 -5.61
N HIS A 201 21.97 1.44 -5.27
CA HIS A 201 22.35 0.72 -4.05
C HIS A 201 23.80 0.20 -4.11
N ASN A 202 24.54 0.33 -3.01
CA ASN A 202 25.84 -0.32 -2.86
C ASN A 202 25.67 -1.77 -2.38
N VAL A 203 25.70 -2.71 -3.32
CA VAL A 203 25.56 -4.16 -3.03
C VAL A 203 26.86 -4.85 -2.62
N GLN A 204 27.98 -4.12 -2.52
CA GLN A 204 29.26 -4.68 -2.04
C GLN A 204 29.38 -4.66 -0.51
N GLU A 205 28.45 -3.99 0.16
CA GLU A 205 28.36 -3.93 1.61
C GLU A 205 27.01 -4.45 2.05
N LYS A 206 27.00 -5.30 3.07
CA LYS A 206 25.74 -5.74 3.66
C LYS A 206 25.07 -4.55 4.33
N ARG A 207 23.86 -4.21 3.88
CA ARG A 207 23.04 -3.15 4.49
C ARG A 207 21.57 -3.55 4.49
N SER A 208 20.86 -3.09 5.50
CA SER A 208 19.44 -3.36 5.73
C SER A 208 18.71 -2.04 5.93
N TRP A 209 17.49 -1.94 5.41
CA TRP A 209 16.63 -0.77 5.55
C TRP A 209 15.24 -1.22 5.96
N GLU A 210 14.65 -0.44 6.84
CA GLU A 210 13.31 -0.68 7.36
C GLU A 210 12.26 -0.04 6.45
N ILE A 211 11.11 -0.70 6.30
CA ILE A 211 9.95 -0.21 5.55
C ILE A 211 8.74 -0.35 6.47
N PHE A 212 8.33 0.77 7.04
CA PHE A 212 7.08 0.94 7.78
C PHE A 212 6.80 2.43 7.90
N ALA A 213 5.60 2.89 7.56
CA ALA A 213 5.30 4.33 7.56
C ALA A 213 5.54 4.93 8.96
N ARG A 214 6.44 5.92 9.05
CA ARG A 214 6.86 6.54 10.29
C ARG A 214 7.19 8.02 10.08
N ASP A 215 6.60 8.87 10.93
CA ASP A 215 6.99 10.27 11.03
C ASP A 215 8.37 10.38 11.69
N GLN A 216 9.38 10.72 10.89
CA GLN A 216 10.76 10.84 11.31
C GLN A 216 11.51 11.78 10.37
N GLY A 217 12.18 12.78 10.93
CA GLY A 217 13.09 13.65 10.18
C GLY A 217 14.20 12.86 9.48
N THR A 218 14.50 13.25 8.23
CA THR A 218 15.41 12.53 7.32
C THR A 218 16.91 12.66 7.64
N ASN A 219 17.25 13.48 8.64
CA ASN A 219 18.64 13.85 8.95
C ASN A 219 19.34 12.93 9.97
N TRP A 220 18.65 11.93 10.52
CA TRP A 220 19.15 11.18 11.68
C TRP A 220 19.86 9.87 11.31
N ASP A 221 19.27 9.10 10.39
CA ASP A 221 19.78 7.78 10.01
C ASP A 221 19.31 7.43 8.59
N THR A 222 20.26 7.03 7.74
CA THR A 222 20.04 6.65 6.34
C THR A 222 19.34 5.29 6.19
N ASN A 223 19.30 4.49 7.26
CA ASN A 223 18.74 3.15 7.27
C ASN A 223 17.33 3.07 7.86
N SER A 224 16.91 4.13 8.56
CA SER A 224 15.59 4.25 9.14
C SER A 224 14.48 4.33 8.09
N ASN A 225 13.32 3.82 8.45
CA ASN A 225 12.07 4.02 7.74
C ASN A 225 11.54 5.46 7.89
N HIS A 226 10.89 5.96 6.84
CA HIS A 226 10.20 7.26 6.82
C HIS A 226 8.71 7.08 6.44
N TYR A 227 8.13 8.08 5.78
CA TYR A 227 6.69 8.26 5.66
C TYR A 227 6.03 7.22 4.73
N GLY A 228 6.68 6.87 3.61
CA GLY A 228 6.16 5.93 2.63
C GLY A 228 6.60 4.47 2.81
N THR A 229 5.80 3.55 2.26
CA THR A 229 6.10 2.11 2.17
C THR A 229 6.21 1.66 0.72
N GLN A 230 7.43 1.57 0.20
CA GLN A 230 7.74 1.27 -1.19
C GLN A 230 8.64 0.03 -1.28
N SER A 231 8.07 -1.10 -1.66
CA SER A 231 8.80 -2.37 -1.81
C SER A 231 9.26 -2.66 -3.25
N PHE A 232 8.91 -1.78 -4.20
CA PHE A 232 9.31 -1.92 -5.59
C PHE A 232 10.80 -1.61 -5.77
N TYR A 233 11.54 -2.51 -6.42
CA TYR A 233 12.92 -2.28 -6.83
C TYR A 233 13.16 -2.71 -8.27
N LEU A 234 14.13 -2.08 -8.91
CA LEU A 234 14.54 -2.32 -10.29
C LEU A 234 15.99 -2.78 -10.34
N VAL A 235 16.26 -3.78 -11.15
CA VAL A 235 17.60 -4.30 -11.43
C VAL A 235 17.88 -4.11 -12.91
N MET A 236 18.97 -3.40 -13.20
CA MET A 236 19.49 -3.32 -14.56
C MET A 236 20.42 -4.50 -14.80
N GLU A 237 20.01 -5.46 -15.63
CA GLU A 237 20.76 -6.70 -15.82
C GLU A 237 22.00 -6.45 -16.70
N GLN A 238 23.15 -6.31 -16.05
CA GLN A 238 24.43 -6.59 -16.66
C GLN A 238 24.92 -7.89 -16.05
N LEU A 239 25.06 -8.95 -16.85
CA LEU A 239 25.62 -10.19 -16.34
C LEU A 239 27.02 -9.89 -15.83
N MET A 240 27.31 -10.28 -14.59
CA MET A 240 28.58 -10.04 -13.90
C MET A 240 29.82 -10.56 -14.66
N ASN A 241 29.65 -11.29 -15.78
CA ASN A 241 30.71 -11.95 -16.54
C ASN A 241 30.62 -11.80 -18.09
N SER A 242 29.84 -10.86 -18.65
CA SER A 242 29.76 -10.71 -20.11
C SER A 242 30.56 -9.51 -20.63
N ASN A 243 31.55 -9.76 -21.50
CA ASN A 243 32.24 -8.74 -22.33
C ASN A 243 31.34 -8.19 -23.47
N GLU A 244 30.05 -8.52 -23.46
CA GLU A 244 29.09 -8.05 -24.45
C GLU A 244 28.45 -6.74 -23.99
N ALA A 245 28.06 -5.90 -24.96
CA ALA A 245 27.32 -4.67 -24.69
C ALA A 245 26.07 -4.97 -23.85
N PRO A 246 25.66 -4.07 -22.93
CA PRO A 246 24.49 -4.29 -22.07
C PRO A 246 23.28 -4.60 -22.95
N SER A 247 22.88 -5.88 -23.01
CA SER A 247 21.63 -6.24 -23.67
C SER A 247 20.54 -5.61 -22.84
N GLY A 248 19.70 -4.75 -23.44
CA GLY A 248 18.56 -4.14 -22.76
C GLY A 248 17.69 -5.21 -22.09
N ARG A 249 17.97 -5.48 -20.82
CA ARG A 249 17.32 -6.48 -19.99
C ARG A 249 17.25 -5.88 -18.61
N MET A 250 16.04 -5.52 -18.23
CA MET A 250 15.75 -4.88 -16.97
C MET A 250 14.61 -5.66 -16.34
N HIS A 251 14.65 -5.81 -15.02
CA HIS A 251 13.49 -6.30 -14.31
C HIS A 251 13.17 -5.45 -13.09
N GLY A 252 11.89 -5.33 -12.80
CA GLY A 252 11.38 -4.74 -11.57
C GLY A 252 10.66 -5.81 -10.77
N ILE A 253 10.80 -5.78 -9.45
CA ILE A 253 10.09 -6.65 -8.52
C ILE A 253 9.30 -5.78 -7.54
N LEU A 254 8.02 -6.10 -7.36
CA LEU A 254 7.16 -5.54 -6.31
C LEU A 254 6.75 -6.65 -5.35
N LEU A 255 6.91 -6.44 -4.05
CA LEU A 255 6.23 -7.24 -3.02
C LEU A 255 4.97 -6.51 -2.56
N LEU A 256 3.80 -7.01 -2.91
CA LEU A 256 2.53 -6.45 -2.47
C LEU A 256 2.22 -6.92 -1.02
N ASN A 257 2.84 -6.25 -0.05
CA ASN A 257 2.65 -6.49 1.38
C ASN A 257 2.73 -5.14 2.12
N SER A 258 1.91 -4.96 3.14
CA SER A 258 1.83 -3.72 3.94
C SER A 258 2.23 -3.87 5.40
N ASN A 259 2.63 -5.08 5.82
CA ASN A 259 3.15 -5.29 7.17
C ASN A 259 4.53 -4.65 7.26
N ALA A 260 4.96 -4.31 8.48
CA ALA A 260 6.32 -3.86 8.72
C ALA A 260 7.31 -4.89 8.14
N MET A 261 8.26 -4.39 7.37
CA MET A 261 9.23 -5.22 6.70
C MET A 261 10.59 -4.55 6.68
N ASP A 262 11.61 -5.33 6.37
CA ASP A 262 12.91 -4.81 6.01
C ASP A 262 13.37 -5.49 4.72
N TYR A 263 14.25 -4.81 4.02
CA TYR A 263 15.01 -5.41 2.95
C TYR A 263 16.49 -5.23 3.20
N SER A 264 17.30 -6.12 2.64
CA SER A 264 18.75 -6.05 2.75
C SER A 264 19.43 -6.48 1.47
N VAL A 265 20.53 -5.82 1.18
CA VAL A 265 21.49 -6.24 0.17
C VAL A 265 22.69 -6.87 0.86
N ASP A 266 23.28 -7.91 0.26
CA ASP A 266 24.43 -8.64 0.82
C ASP A 266 25.55 -8.81 -0.22
N ARG A 267 26.78 -9.07 0.27
CA ARG A 267 28.01 -9.22 -0.53
C ARG A 267 27.96 -10.40 -1.49
N THR A 268 27.27 -11.47 -1.10
CA THR A 268 26.79 -12.47 -2.06
C THR A 268 25.63 -11.79 -2.75
N PRO A 269 25.79 -11.25 -3.98
CA PRO A 269 24.85 -10.27 -4.52
C PRO A 269 23.43 -10.83 -4.44
N SER A 270 22.66 -10.32 -3.49
CA SER A 270 21.34 -10.82 -3.16
C SER A 270 20.52 -9.74 -2.50
N VAL A 271 19.20 -9.88 -2.64
CA VAL A 271 18.20 -9.13 -1.92
C VAL A 271 17.46 -10.10 -1.01
N SER A 272 17.45 -9.81 0.27
CA SER A 272 16.61 -10.49 1.25
C SER A 272 15.51 -9.55 1.70
N ILE A 273 14.25 -10.00 1.64
CA ILE A 273 13.10 -9.27 2.16
C ILE A 273 12.52 -10.08 3.32
N ARG A 274 12.27 -9.41 4.44
CA ARG A 274 11.69 -9.99 5.66
C ARG A 274 10.48 -9.18 6.08
N THR A 275 9.36 -9.83 6.34
CA THR A 275 8.11 -9.17 6.77
C THR A 275 7.48 -9.91 7.95
N ILE A 276 6.84 -9.17 8.84
CA ILE A 276 6.26 -9.71 10.09
C ILE A 276 4.81 -10.20 9.93
N GLY A 277 4.31 -10.33 8.70
CA GLY A 277 2.96 -10.82 8.47
C GLY A 277 2.52 -10.76 7.02
N GLY A 278 1.25 -11.07 6.79
CA GLY A 278 0.67 -11.12 5.46
C GLY A 278 1.18 -12.31 4.64
N ILE A 279 1.27 -12.11 3.33
CA ILE A 279 1.73 -13.12 2.37
C ILE A 279 2.89 -12.59 1.53
N LEU A 280 3.60 -13.50 0.87
CA LEU A 280 4.57 -13.17 -0.17
C LEU A 280 3.85 -13.15 -1.54
N ASP A 281 3.26 -11.99 -1.88
CA ASP A 281 2.60 -11.73 -3.17
C ASP A 281 3.50 -10.85 -4.04
N PHE A 282 4.13 -11.44 -5.04
CA PHE A 282 5.13 -10.77 -5.86
C PHE A 282 4.67 -10.54 -7.30
N PHE A 283 5.09 -9.40 -7.85
CA PHE A 283 4.98 -9.07 -9.26
C PHE A 283 6.37 -8.82 -9.84
N ALA A 284 6.66 -9.46 -10.98
CA ALA A 284 7.88 -9.23 -11.75
C ALA A 284 7.52 -8.56 -13.09
N PHE A 285 8.23 -7.48 -13.40
CA PHE A 285 8.08 -6.66 -14.59
C PHE A 285 9.34 -6.80 -15.43
N LEU A 286 9.22 -7.09 -16.72
CA LEU A 286 10.34 -7.46 -17.58
C LEU A 286 10.27 -6.64 -18.85
N ASP A 287 11.30 -5.85 -19.14
CA ASP A 287 11.38 -5.11 -20.39
C ASP A 287 12.84 -4.67 -20.69
N PRO A 288 13.17 -4.30 -21.94
CA PRO A 288 14.54 -3.92 -22.28
C PRO A 288 15.07 -2.60 -21.71
N THR A 289 14.18 -1.71 -21.25
CA THR A 289 14.55 -0.39 -20.75
C THR A 289 13.95 -0.13 -19.37
N PRO A 290 14.63 0.65 -18.50
CA PRO A 290 14.12 0.94 -17.16
C PRO A 290 12.78 1.70 -17.22
N GLU A 291 12.59 2.57 -18.20
CA GLU A 291 11.35 3.32 -18.41
C GLU A 291 10.17 2.39 -18.66
N GLN A 292 10.35 1.37 -19.50
CA GLN A 292 9.30 0.41 -19.79
C GLN A 292 8.95 -0.44 -18.55
N VAL A 293 9.93 -0.87 -17.77
CA VAL A 293 9.69 -1.58 -16.49
C VAL A 293 8.84 -0.71 -15.55
N VAL A 294 9.17 0.58 -15.42
CA VAL A 294 8.39 1.53 -14.61
C VAL A 294 6.99 1.77 -15.20
N GLN A 295 6.83 1.78 -16.53
CA GLN A 295 5.52 1.84 -17.18
C GLN A 295 4.65 0.63 -16.85
N GLN A 296 5.21 -0.59 -16.82
CA GLN A 296 4.44 -1.77 -16.42
C GLN A 296 4.06 -1.71 -14.93
N TYR A 297 4.99 -1.31 -14.06
CA TYR A 297 4.75 -1.16 -12.63
C TYR A 297 3.62 -0.15 -12.35
N THR A 298 3.73 1.07 -12.90
CA THR A 298 2.71 2.11 -12.73
C THR A 298 1.40 1.78 -13.44
N TRP A 299 1.43 0.96 -14.50
CA TRP A 299 0.19 0.42 -15.07
C TRP A 299 -0.52 -0.50 -14.07
N LEU A 300 0.22 -1.35 -13.34
CA LEU A 300 -0.35 -2.25 -12.34
C LEU A 300 -0.88 -1.51 -11.11
N VAL A 301 -0.07 -0.64 -10.50
CA VAL A 301 -0.41 0.00 -9.21
C VAL A 301 -1.25 1.27 -9.37
N GLY A 302 -1.38 1.79 -10.60
CA GLY A 302 -2.04 3.05 -10.90
C GLY A 302 -1.05 4.10 -11.39
N ARG A 303 -1.34 4.71 -12.55
CA ARG A 303 -0.53 5.80 -13.08
C ARG A 303 -0.71 7.04 -12.23
N SER A 304 0.36 7.83 -12.10
CA SER A 304 0.28 9.16 -11.51
C SER A 304 -0.82 9.98 -12.21
N ILE A 305 -1.64 10.65 -11.41
CA ILE A 305 -2.63 11.60 -11.93
C ILE A 305 -1.92 12.72 -12.68
N LEU A 306 -2.56 13.29 -13.72
CA LEU A 306 -2.08 14.52 -14.32
C LEU A 306 -2.26 15.65 -13.29
N PRO A 307 -1.18 16.25 -12.78
CA PRO A 307 -1.31 17.24 -11.73
C PRO A 307 -1.84 18.56 -12.31
N PHE A 308 -2.50 19.37 -11.46
CA PHE A 308 -3.00 20.69 -11.88
C PHE A 308 -1.85 21.57 -12.37
N TYR A 309 -2.05 22.35 -13.43
CA TYR A 309 -0.97 23.09 -14.09
C TYR A 309 -0.16 24.00 -13.12
N CYS A 310 -0.82 24.65 -12.16
CA CYS A 310 -0.15 25.51 -11.17
C CYS A 310 0.80 24.76 -10.23
N SER A 311 0.68 23.44 -10.10
CA SER A 311 1.59 22.64 -9.27
C SER A 311 3.01 22.53 -9.84
N PHE A 312 3.20 22.80 -11.13
CA PHE A 312 4.52 22.91 -11.76
C PHE A 312 5.22 24.24 -11.47
N GLY A 313 4.48 25.24 -10.99
CA GLY A 313 5.00 26.55 -10.64
C GLY A 313 5.69 26.56 -9.27
N PHE A 314 6.30 27.69 -8.93
CA PHE A 314 6.94 27.86 -7.63
C PHE A 314 5.90 27.98 -6.52
N GLN A 315 6.17 27.28 -5.41
CA GLN A 315 5.24 27.13 -4.31
C GLN A 315 5.89 27.61 -3.01
N LEU A 316 5.22 28.52 -2.31
CA LEU A 316 5.76 29.14 -1.10
C LEU A 316 5.02 28.63 0.14
N SER A 317 5.78 28.09 1.09
CA SER A 317 5.27 27.53 2.34
C SER A 317 6.23 27.78 3.49
N ARG A 318 5.70 27.66 4.71
CA ARG A 318 6.46 27.48 5.95
C ARG A 318 5.50 27.13 7.08
N TRP A 319 6.03 26.41 8.05
CA TRP A 319 5.52 26.42 9.41
C TRP A 319 5.96 27.73 10.10
N GLY A 320 5.07 28.33 10.88
CA GLY A 320 5.31 29.51 11.69
C GLY A 320 5.17 30.84 10.93
N TYR A 321 4.19 30.97 10.03
CA TYR A 321 3.70 32.31 9.72
C TYR A 321 3.04 32.84 11.02
N SER A 322 3.60 33.89 11.61
CA SER A 322 3.16 34.31 12.96
C SER A 322 1.73 34.88 13.01
N ASN A 323 1.21 35.33 11.87
CA ASN A 323 -0.14 35.84 11.64
C ASN A 323 -0.33 36.16 10.14
N LEU A 324 -1.54 36.58 9.74
CA LEU A 324 -1.85 36.95 8.36
C LEU A 324 -0.96 38.07 7.80
N GLY A 325 -0.64 39.11 8.60
CA GLY A 325 0.22 40.20 8.17
C GLY A 325 1.64 39.73 7.85
N HIS A 326 2.18 38.81 8.65
CA HIS A 326 3.48 38.18 8.37
C HIS A 326 3.44 37.38 7.05
N MET A 327 2.39 36.60 6.80
CA MET A 327 2.20 35.89 5.53
C MET A 327 2.13 36.87 4.34
N GLN A 328 1.30 37.91 4.45
CA GLN A 328 1.16 38.95 3.42
C GLN A 328 2.49 39.62 3.08
N ASN A 329 3.28 39.98 4.10
CA ASN A 329 4.59 40.60 3.92
C ASN A 329 5.58 39.66 3.20
N ILE A 330 5.56 38.36 3.51
CA ILE A 330 6.40 37.36 2.85
C ILE A 330 5.99 37.17 1.39
N VAL A 331 4.68 37.07 1.10
CA VAL A 331 4.20 36.97 -0.28
C VAL A 331 4.58 38.23 -1.06
N LYS A 332 4.32 39.41 -0.48
CA LYS A 332 4.60 40.69 -1.11
C LYS A 332 6.08 40.84 -1.45
N ARG A 333 7.00 40.58 -0.52
CA ARG A 333 8.44 40.75 -0.78
C ARG A 333 8.98 39.81 -1.87
N ASN A 334 8.44 38.58 -2.00
CA ASN A 334 8.83 37.66 -3.06
C ASN A 334 8.36 38.18 -4.43
N ARG A 335 7.12 38.69 -4.50
CA ARG A 335 6.57 39.29 -5.72
C ARG A 335 7.29 40.59 -6.09
N ASP A 336 7.58 41.47 -5.13
CA ASP A 336 8.36 42.69 -5.34
C ASP A 336 9.77 42.37 -5.89
N ALA A 337 10.34 41.23 -5.51
CA ALA A 337 11.62 40.74 -6.03
C ALA A 337 11.51 40.07 -7.41
N GLY A 338 10.31 40.02 -8.01
CA GLY A 338 10.08 39.42 -9.32
C GLY A 338 10.13 37.89 -9.35
N ILE A 339 10.02 37.21 -8.20
CA ILE A 339 10.00 35.75 -8.11
C ILE A 339 8.62 35.26 -8.58
N PRO A 340 8.53 34.40 -9.62
CA PRO A 340 7.28 33.76 -10.01
C PRO A 340 6.68 33.00 -8.81
N LEU A 341 5.38 33.16 -8.57
CA LEU A 341 4.69 32.50 -7.47
C LEU A 341 3.34 32.00 -7.98
N ASP A 342 3.13 30.70 -7.92
CA ASP A 342 1.90 30.05 -8.39
C ASP A 342 1.03 29.55 -7.22
N VAL A 343 1.66 29.17 -6.10
CA VAL A 343 0.95 28.60 -4.95
C VAL A 343 1.46 29.19 -3.63
N GLN A 344 0.53 29.63 -2.77
CA GLN A 344 0.78 29.95 -1.37
C GLN A 344 0.14 28.90 -0.46
N TYR A 345 0.93 28.37 0.48
CA TYR A 345 0.44 27.44 1.50
C TYR A 345 0.09 28.15 2.81
N ALA A 346 -0.89 27.62 3.53
CA ALA A 346 -1.07 27.89 4.95
C ALA A 346 -0.84 26.59 5.74
N ASP A 347 0.17 26.62 6.60
CA ASP A 347 0.45 25.57 7.58
C ASP A 347 -0.42 25.75 8.83
N ILE A 348 -0.36 24.83 9.79
CA ILE A 348 -1.29 24.69 10.93
C ILE A 348 -1.53 25.97 11.74
N ASP A 349 -0.62 26.96 11.69
CA ASP A 349 -0.76 28.24 12.38
C ASP A 349 -2.03 29.00 11.97
N TYR A 350 -2.57 28.76 10.78
CA TYR A 350 -3.80 29.42 10.34
C TYR A 350 -5.04 28.97 11.12
N MET A 351 -5.00 27.78 11.70
CA MET A 351 -6.10 27.14 12.40
C MET A 351 -6.26 27.69 13.82
N GLU A 352 -7.48 27.67 14.35
CA GLU A 352 -7.73 27.98 15.76
C GLU A 352 -7.18 26.82 16.62
N ALA A 353 -6.09 27.05 17.34
CA ALA A 353 -5.45 26.05 18.21
C ALA A 353 -5.16 24.72 17.49
N ALA A 354 -4.69 24.79 16.23
CA ALA A 354 -4.37 23.64 15.38
C ALA A 354 -5.52 22.65 15.14
N LYS A 355 -6.78 23.10 15.26
CA LYS A 355 -7.96 22.30 14.91
C LYS A 355 -8.27 22.43 13.42
N ASP A 356 -8.34 21.31 12.71
CA ASP A 356 -8.75 21.30 11.30
C ASP A 356 -10.06 22.06 11.04
N PHE A 357 -10.33 22.44 9.79
CA PHE A 357 -11.59 23.10 9.41
C PHE A 357 -11.92 24.42 10.16
N THR A 358 -10.97 24.99 10.89
CA THR A 358 -11.09 26.30 11.57
C THR A 358 -10.11 27.32 11.02
N ILE A 359 -10.32 28.60 11.36
CA ILE A 359 -9.35 29.68 11.13
C ILE A 359 -9.24 30.44 12.45
N ASP A 360 -8.01 30.76 12.88
CA ASP A 360 -7.79 31.59 14.07
C ASP A 360 -8.45 32.97 13.87
N PRO A 361 -9.46 33.33 14.69
CA PRO A 361 -10.25 34.54 14.50
C PRO A 361 -9.51 35.83 14.86
N ILE A 362 -8.32 35.74 15.46
CA ILE A 362 -7.48 36.86 15.89
C ILE A 362 -6.30 37.01 14.95
N ASN A 363 -5.43 35.99 14.86
CA ASN A 363 -4.17 36.09 14.12
C ASN A 363 -4.37 35.96 12.60
N TYR A 364 -5.44 35.31 12.18
CA TYR A 364 -5.75 35.03 10.78
C TYR A 364 -7.10 35.59 10.33
N LYS A 365 -7.61 36.59 11.06
CA LYS A 365 -8.77 37.36 10.63
C LYS A 365 -8.52 37.99 9.25
N GLY A 366 -9.38 37.70 8.29
CA GLY A 366 -9.23 38.19 6.91
C GLY A 366 -8.55 37.22 5.94
N LEU A 367 -8.17 36.01 6.40
CA LEU A 367 -7.45 35.04 5.58
C LEU A 367 -8.25 34.63 4.33
N LYS A 368 -9.57 34.45 4.47
CA LYS A 368 -10.46 34.08 3.35
C LYS A 368 -10.44 35.16 2.26
N GLU A 369 -10.52 36.42 2.64
CA GLU A 369 -10.51 37.57 1.75
C GLU A 369 -9.15 37.72 1.07
N TYR A 370 -8.07 37.52 1.81
CA TYR A 370 -6.72 37.54 1.26
C TYR A 370 -6.49 36.40 0.26
N PHE A 371 -6.95 35.19 0.56
CA PHE A 371 -6.88 34.07 -0.37
C PHE A 371 -7.73 34.30 -1.61
N ALA A 372 -8.92 34.90 -1.47
CA ALA A 372 -9.73 35.31 -2.62
C ALA A 372 -9.04 36.39 -3.47
N GLN A 373 -8.26 37.28 -2.87
CA GLN A 373 -7.41 38.23 -3.59
C GLN A 373 -6.31 37.51 -4.36
N LEU A 374 -5.52 36.65 -3.71
CA LEU A 374 -4.43 35.90 -4.36
C LEU A 374 -4.95 35.08 -5.56
N ASN A 375 -6.10 34.43 -5.40
CA ASN A 375 -6.72 33.64 -6.46
C ASN A 375 -7.13 34.50 -7.67
N ARG A 376 -7.62 35.73 -7.45
CA ARG A 376 -7.90 36.69 -8.53
C ARG A 376 -6.63 37.19 -9.24
N GLU A 377 -5.51 37.20 -8.54
CA GLU A 377 -4.19 37.58 -9.06
C GLU A 377 -3.45 36.38 -9.68
N GLY A 378 -4.11 35.23 -9.85
CA GLY A 378 -3.54 34.04 -10.48
C GLY A 378 -2.77 33.10 -9.56
N VAL A 379 -2.72 33.38 -8.26
CA VAL A 379 -2.02 32.54 -7.26
C VAL A 379 -3.01 31.64 -6.54
N ARG A 380 -2.77 30.32 -6.61
CA ARG A 380 -3.57 29.32 -5.90
C ARG A 380 -3.17 29.25 -4.44
N THR A 381 -4.11 28.81 -3.61
CA THR A 381 -3.94 28.72 -2.17
C THR A 381 -4.22 27.30 -1.70
N ILE A 382 -3.29 26.71 -0.96
CA ILE A 382 -3.41 25.36 -0.41
C ILE A 382 -3.33 25.46 1.12
N ILE A 383 -4.19 24.72 1.80
CA ILE A 383 -4.18 24.62 3.27
C ILE A 383 -3.75 23.20 3.65
N ILE A 384 -3.00 23.07 4.73
CA ILE A 384 -2.76 21.77 5.36
C ILE A 384 -4.05 21.29 6.05
N LEU A 385 -4.24 19.98 6.09
CA LEU A 385 -5.20 19.31 6.96
C LEU A 385 -4.50 18.09 7.55
N ASP A 386 -4.69 17.87 8.84
CA ASP A 386 -4.13 16.72 9.54
C ASP A 386 -5.21 15.63 9.72
N PRO A 387 -4.83 14.35 9.92
CA PRO A 387 -5.82 13.31 10.16
C PRO A 387 -6.38 13.33 11.60
N GLY A 388 -5.63 13.87 12.56
CA GLY A 388 -5.97 13.85 13.98
C GLY A 388 -7.05 14.86 14.34
N THR A 389 -8.23 14.40 14.73
CA THR A 389 -9.38 15.22 15.10
C THR A 389 -9.47 15.37 16.62
N ILE A 390 -9.44 16.61 17.15
CA ILE A 390 -9.45 16.88 18.61
C ILE A 390 -10.60 16.17 19.36
N ASP A 391 -10.34 15.65 20.55
CA ASP A 391 -11.35 15.07 21.44
C ASP A 391 -12.21 16.14 22.12
N ASP A 392 -13.09 16.78 21.34
CA ASP A 392 -14.18 17.64 21.84
C ASP A 392 -15.53 17.20 21.24
N GLN A 393 -16.16 16.25 21.92
CA GLN A 393 -17.47 15.70 21.54
C GLN A 393 -18.65 16.61 21.90
N THR A 394 -18.40 17.85 22.34
CA THR A 394 -19.45 18.75 22.83
C THR A 394 -19.59 20.04 22.04
N ARG A 395 -18.48 20.57 21.52
CA ARG A 395 -18.45 21.89 20.85
C ARG A 395 -17.83 21.86 19.47
N TYR A 396 -17.09 20.80 19.11
CA TYR A 396 -16.38 20.74 17.84
C TYR A 396 -17.09 19.80 16.86
N THR A 397 -17.74 20.40 15.87
CA THR A 397 -18.61 19.70 14.91
C THR A 397 -17.97 18.49 14.24
N PRO A 398 -16.71 18.54 13.74
CA PRO A 398 -16.09 17.37 13.11
C PRO A 398 -16.02 16.15 14.03
N THR A 399 -15.72 16.34 15.32
CA THR A 399 -15.70 15.23 16.30
C THR A 399 -17.10 14.71 16.61
N ILE A 400 -18.06 15.61 16.79
CA ILE A 400 -19.46 15.26 17.07
C ILE A 400 -20.03 14.43 15.90
N GLU A 401 -19.80 14.87 14.67
CA GLU A 401 -20.24 14.16 13.47
C GLU A 401 -19.48 12.85 13.29
N GLY A 402 -18.16 12.84 13.47
CA GLY A 402 -17.37 11.61 13.37
C GLY A 402 -17.80 10.53 14.36
N MET A 403 -18.17 10.92 15.60
CA MET A 403 -18.74 10.00 16.59
C MET A 403 -20.13 9.50 16.17
N ARG A 404 -20.96 10.38 15.60
CA ARG A 404 -22.31 10.02 15.14
C ARG A 404 -22.27 9.04 13.97
N GLU A 405 -21.33 9.24 13.05
CA GLU A 405 -21.17 8.42 11.84
C GLU A 405 -20.28 7.18 12.06
N ASP A 406 -19.72 7.01 13.27
CA ASP A 406 -18.91 5.84 13.66
C ASP A 406 -17.67 5.62 12.78
N VAL A 407 -16.95 6.71 12.44
CA VAL A 407 -15.84 6.71 11.45
C VAL A 407 -14.45 6.66 12.05
N PHE A 408 -14.31 6.62 13.38
CA PHE A 408 -12.99 6.61 14.03
C PHE A 408 -12.40 5.21 14.13
N VAL A 409 -11.07 5.12 14.05
CA VAL A 409 -10.31 3.90 14.34
C VAL A 409 -10.65 3.43 15.75
N LYS A 410 -10.99 2.15 15.88
CA LYS A 410 -11.43 1.53 17.14
C LYS A 410 -10.32 0.71 17.77
N SER A 411 -10.42 0.57 19.09
CA SER A 411 -9.58 -0.30 19.90
C SER A 411 -9.86 -1.78 19.59
N ASP A 412 -9.13 -2.67 20.23
CA ASP A 412 -9.26 -4.13 20.07
C ASP A 412 -10.64 -4.68 20.48
N ASP A 413 -11.39 -3.94 21.30
CA ASP A 413 -12.80 -4.23 21.62
C ASP A 413 -13.77 -4.02 20.44
N GLY A 414 -13.30 -3.43 19.34
CA GLY A 414 -14.04 -3.14 18.12
C GLY A 414 -15.14 -2.08 18.29
N GLN A 415 -15.14 -1.34 19.40
CA GLN A 415 -16.19 -0.38 19.75
C GLN A 415 -15.64 0.99 20.17
N THR A 416 -14.56 1.01 20.95
CA THR A 416 -14.07 2.25 21.57
C THR A 416 -13.09 2.97 20.64
N PRO A 417 -13.35 4.22 20.22
CA PRO A 417 -12.40 5.00 19.44
C PRO A 417 -11.04 5.12 20.14
N ILE A 418 -9.95 4.85 19.41
CA ILE A 418 -8.59 5.03 19.92
C ILE A 418 -8.29 6.52 20.06
N LYS A 419 -7.65 6.87 21.19
CA LYS A 419 -7.12 8.21 21.43
C LYS A 419 -5.61 8.22 21.20
N GLY A 420 -5.12 9.28 20.56
CA GLY A 420 -3.70 9.62 20.51
C GLY A 420 -3.49 11.08 20.84
N SER A 421 -2.29 11.58 20.54
CA SER A 421 -1.94 12.99 20.73
C SER A 421 -1.29 13.54 19.47
N CYS A 422 -1.73 14.73 19.04
CA CYS A 422 -1.24 15.48 17.88
C CYS A 422 -1.25 16.98 18.21
N TRP A 423 -1.11 17.85 17.20
CA TRP A 423 -1.06 19.31 17.37
C TRP A 423 -2.15 19.93 18.24
N PRO A 424 -3.45 19.58 18.10
CA PRO A 424 -4.50 20.19 18.93
C PRO A 424 -4.63 19.56 20.34
N GLY A 425 -3.77 18.61 20.71
CA GLY A 425 -3.84 17.88 21.97
C GLY A 425 -4.30 16.43 21.78
N ASP A 426 -5.20 15.96 22.64
CA ASP A 426 -5.78 14.62 22.53
C ASP A 426 -6.71 14.55 21.30
N VAL A 427 -6.54 13.51 20.48
CA VAL A 427 -7.24 13.34 19.20
C VAL A 427 -7.80 11.93 19.00
N PHE A 428 -8.80 11.82 18.13
CA PHE A 428 -9.23 10.60 17.46
C PHE A 428 -8.72 10.58 16.02
N PHE A 429 -8.57 9.39 15.43
CA PHE A 429 -8.15 9.21 14.04
C PHE A 429 -9.28 8.61 13.20
N PRO A 430 -9.67 9.21 12.07
CA PRO A 430 -10.57 8.58 11.10
C PRO A 430 -9.99 7.26 10.58
N GLY A 431 -10.82 6.22 10.45
CA GLY A 431 -10.43 4.84 10.13
C GLY A 431 -11.04 4.24 8.87
#